data_AF-A0A951YA53-F1
#
_entry.id   AF-A0A951YA53-F1
#
_cell.length_a   1.000
_cell.length_b   1.000
_cell.length_c   1.000
_cell.angle_alpha   90.00
_cell.angle_beta   90.00
_cell.angle_gamma   90.00
#
_symmetry.space_group_name_H-M   'P 1'
#
loop_
_entity.id
_entity.type
_entity.pdbx_description
1 polymer ?
#
loop_
_entity_poly.entity_id
_entity_poly.type
_entity_poly.pdbx_seq_one_letter_code
_entity_poly.pdbx_strand_id
1 'polypeptide(L)'
;MTAPVLLITPPFTQLNTPYPATAYLKGFLNTKGIASVQADMGIEVTLALFSKDGLRQLFARVDAGKEWSENAQRILVLQDDYINTIDAVIHFLQGKDPTLAHLICKRDFLPEASRFAQLDGLDLVFGSMGIQDKAKHLATMYLEDLSDLIQECVDSHFGFSRYAERLGRSANSFDELHEALQQPYSYIDTLLADILGKRMADVQPRMVALSVPFPGNLFAAFRCGQWLKQHYPAVKVVMGGGFPNTELRSLSDARVFEYFDFITLDDGETPIEQLLQHLDGNCTIEELKRTYALVNGKVVYFDNPSCKDYKQGQVGTPDYS
;
A
#
# COMPACT_ATOMS: atom_id res chain seq x y z
N MET A 1 9.92 8.74 27.13
CA MET A 1 8.94 9.14 26.10
C MET A 1 8.14 7.91 25.73
N THR A 2 6.82 8.03 25.64
CA THR A 2 5.94 6.93 25.23
C THR A 2 6.28 6.53 23.80
N ALA A 3 6.37 5.22 23.52
CA ALA A 3 6.65 4.73 22.16
C ALA A 3 5.58 5.24 21.17
N PRO A 4 5.99 5.60 19.94
CA PRO A 4 5.09 6.25 18.98
C PRO A 4 4.05 5.28 18.39
N VAL A 5 3.06 5.87 17.70
CA VAL A 5 2.15 5.14 16.82
C VAL A 5 2.70 5.17 15.39
N LEU A 6 2.72 4.02 14.71
CA LEU A 6 3.06 3.95 13.29
C LEU A 6 1.77 3.87 12.46
N LEU A 7 1.51 4.89 11.65
CA LEU A 7 0.36 4.96 10.75
C LEU A 7 0.79 4.53 9.35
N ILE A 8 0.14 3.53 8.78
CA ILE A 8 0.52 2.95 7.49
C ILE A 8 -0.64 3.05 6.51
N THR A 9 -0.35 3.57 5.32
CA THR A 9 -1.17 3.32 4.13
C THR A 9 -0.61 2.07 3.44
N PRO A 10 -1.32 0.93 3.42
CA PRO A 10 -0.85 -0.29 2.76
C PRO A 10 -0.65 -0.06 1.25
N PRO A 11 0.19 -0.87 0.60
CA PRO A 11 0.45 -0.73 -0.83
C PRO A 11 -0.79 -0.83 -1.72
N PHE A 12 -0.60 -0.37 -2.97
CA PHE A 12 -1.57 -0.43 -4.08
C PHE A 12 -2.76 0.52 -3.98
N THR A 13 -2.60 1.62 -3.23
CA THR A 13 -3.32 2.86 -3.50
C THR A 13 -2.86 3.46 -4.83
N GLN A 14 -3.67 4.34 -5.43
CA GLN A 14 -3.29 5.02 -6.67
C GLN A 14 -1.99 5.82 -6.48
N LEU A 15 -0.93 5.48 -7.23
CA LEU A 15 0.41 6.06 -7.05
C LEU A 15 0.48 7.57 -7.35
N ASN A 16 -0.42 8.08 -8.18
CA ASN A 16 -0.44 9.49 -8.58
C ASN A 16 -1.26 10.38 -7.64
N THR A 17 -2.03 9.80 -6.72
CA THR A 17 -2.94 10.53 -5.83
C THR A 17 -2.72 10.03 -4.40
N PRO A 18 -1.90 10.71 -3.58
CA PRO A 18 -1.63 10.26 -2.23
C PRO A 18 -2.93 10.22 -1.43
N TYR A 19 -3.18 9.10 -0.73
CA TYR A 19 -4.32 8.98 0.16
C TYR A 19 -3.96 9.57 1.53
N PRO A 20 -4.50 10.74 1.92
CA PRO A 20 -3.87 11.53 2.97
C PRO A 20 -4.30 11.14 4.39
N ALA A 21 -5.10 10.08 4.57
CA ALA A 21 -5.72 9.76 5.87
C ALA A 21 -4.71 9.62 7.01
N THR A 22 -3.56 8.97 6.78
CA THR A 22 -2.50 8.85 7.79
C THR A 22 -1.89 10.20 8.14
N ALA A 23 -1.72 11.11 7.17
CA ALA A 23 -1.22 12.46 7.40
C ALA A 23 -2.21 13.33 8.19
N TYR A 24 -3.52 13.23 7.89
CA TYR A 24 -4.57 13.89 8.68
C TYR A 24 -4.60 13.37 10.11
N LEU A 25 -4.58 12.05 10.30
CA LEU A 25 -4.60 11.43 11.63
C LEU A 25 -3.33 11.78 12.43
N LYS A 26 -2.15 11.81 11.79
CA LYS A 26 -0.91 12.31 12.39
C LYS A 26 -1.07 13.76 12.85
N GLY A 27 -1.64 14.61 12.00
CA GLY A 27 -1.99 16.00 12.31
C GLY A 27 -2.84 16.13 13.57
N PHE A 28 -3.87 15.28 13.71
CA PHE A 28 -4.70 15.21 14.91
C PHE A 28 -3.89 14.75 16.14
N LEU A 29 -3.10 13.68 16.03
CA LEU A 29 -2.28 13.18 17.14
C LEU A 29 -1.26 14.22 17.64
N ASN A 30 -0.74 15.06 16.75
CA ASN A 30 0.12 16.20 17.11
C ASN A 30 -0.63 17.20 18.02
N THR A 31 -1.92 17.48 17.78
CA THR A 31 -2.73 18.34 18.65
C THR A 31 -2.90 17.77 20.07
N LYS A 32 -2.71 16.46 20.22
CA LYS A 32 -2.81 15.73 21.49
C LYS A 32 -1.44 15.48 22.14
N GLY A 33 -0.35 15.90 21.50
CA GLY A 33 1.00 15.59 21.98
C GLY A 33 1.35 14.10 21.92
N ILE A 34 0.67 13.33 21.06
CA ILE A 34 0.89 11.90 20.88
C ILE A 34 1.92 11.71 19.76
N ALA A 35 3.07 11.12 20.09
CA ALA A 35 4.10 10.83 19.12
C ALA A 35 3.62 9.83 18.06
N SER A 36 3.78 10.16 16.79
CA SER A 36 3.39 9.30 15.67
C SER A 36 4.27 9.51 14.45
N VAL A 37 4.38 8.46 13.64
CA VAL A 37 5.11 8.43 12.36
C VAL A 37 4.15 7.89 11.30
N GLN A 38 4.15 8.47 10.10
CA GLN A 38 3.33 7.96 9.00
C GLN A 38 4.22 7.39 7.89
N ALA A 39 3.75 6.33 7.22
CA ALA A 39 4.44 5.71 6.10
C ALA A 39 3.43 5.33 5.01
N ASP A 40 3.75 5.69 3.77
CA ASP A 40 3.03 5.22 2.59
C ASP A 40 3.80 4.04 2.00
N MET A 41 3.32 2.83 2.28
CA MET A 41 3.98 1.62 1.79
C MET A 41 3.72 1.37 0.30
N GLY A 42 2.73 2.03 -0.31
CA GLY A 42 2.49 1.96 -1.75
C GLY A 42 3.63 2.58 -2.54
N ILE A 43 4.04 3.79 -2.15
CA ILE A 43 5.19 4.45 -2.78
C ILE A 43 6.50 3.75 -2.41
N GLU A 44 6.70 3.33 -1.16
CA GLU A 44 7.94 2.67 -0.75
C GLU A 44 8.18 1.33 -1.46
N VAL A 45 7.15 0.48 -1.55
CA VAL A 45 7.24 -0.81 -2.29
C VAL A 45 7.47 -0.55 -3.77
N THR A 46 6.75 0.41 -4.35
CA THR A 46 6.90 0.76 -5.78
C THR A 46 8.31 1.26 -6.07
N LEU A 47 8.85 2.17 -5.27
CA LEU A 47 10.20 2.69 -5.47
C LEU A 47 11.27 1.62 -5.26
N ALA A 48 11.06 0.70 -4.32
CA ALA A 48 12.00 -0.40 -4.11
C ALA A 48 11.96 -1.39 -5.30
N LEU A 49 10.77 -1.71 -5.81
CA LEU A 49 10.57 -2.59 -6.97
C LEU A 49 11.14 -1.97 -8.26
N PHE A 50 10.76 -0.72 -8.55
CA PHE A 50 11.18 0.03 -9.72
C PHE A 50 12.45 0.81 -9.45
N SER A 51 13.49 0.09 -9.02
CA SER A 51 14.85 0.59 -8.91
C SER A 51 15.79 -0.35 -9.64
N LYS A 52 17.00 0.10 -9.92
CA LYS A 52 18.03 -0.76 -10.52
C LYS A 52 18.21 -2.09 -9.78
N ASP A 53 18.27 -2.04 -8.45
CA ASP A 53 18.44 -3.23 -7.62
C ASP A 53 17.15 -4.06 -7.52
N GLY A 54 15.98 -3.40 -7.48
CA GLY A 54 14.68 -4.07 -7.52
C GLY A 54 14.45 -4.84 -8.82
N LEU A 55 14.82 -4.26 -9.97
CA LEU A 55 14.73 -4.94 -11.26
C LEU A 55 15.72 -6.09 -11.38
N ARG A 56 16.97 -5.93 -10.90
CA ARG A 56 17.93 -7.05 -10.85
C ARG A 56 17.39 -8.25 -10.08
N GLN A 57 16.79 -7.99 -8.92
CA GLN A 57 16.17 -9.03 -8.11
C GLN A 57 14.94 -9.64 -8.81
N LEU A 58 14.12 -8.80 -9.45
CA LEU A 58 12.95 -9.25 -10.21
C LEU A 58 13.35 -10.20 -11.34
N PHE A 59 14.29 -9.78 -12.20
CA PHE A 59 14.74 -10.59 -13.34
C PHE A 59 15.39 -11.90 -12.89
N ALA A 60 16.13 -11.90 -11.78
CA ALA A 60 16.72 -13.12 -11.20
C ALA A 60 15.67 -14.13 -10.70
N ARG A 61 14.40 -13.72 -10.53
CA ARG A 61 13.30 -14.59 -10.11
C ARG A 61 12.54 -15.22 -11.28
N VAL A 62 12.74 -14.74 -12.51
CA VAL A 62 12.07 -15.31 -13.68
C VAL A 62 12.66 -16.69 -13.99
N ASP A 63 11.79 -17.70 -14.06
CA ASP A 63 12.20 -19.07 -14.35
C ASP A 63 12.67 -19.21 -15.82
N ALA A 64 13.98 -19.37 -16.01
CA ALA A 64 14.58 -19.55 -17.33
C ALA A 64 14.22 -20.90 -18.00
N GLY A 65 13.67 -21.86 -17.25
CA GLY A 65 13.25 -23.17 -17.76
C GLY A 65 11.83 -23.22 -18.32
N LYS A 66 11.04 -22.16 -18.17
CA LYS A 66 9.66 -22.08 -18.63
C LYS A 66 9.56 -21.32 -19.96
N GLU A 67 8.67 -21.79 -20.85
CA GLU A 67 8.32 -21.03 -22.05
C GLU A 67 7.36 -19.89 -21.68
N TRP A 68 7.85 -18.67 -21.84
CA TRP A 68 7.09 -17.43 -21.63
C TRP A 68 6.53 -16.88 -22.94
N SER A 69 5.57 -15.95 -22.84
CA SER A 69 5.01 -15.24 -23.99
C SER A 69 6.08 -14.50 -24.81
N GLU A 70 5.78 -14.21 -26.08
CA GLU A 70 6.67 -13.42 -26.94
C GLU A 70 7.01 -12.05 -26.31
N ASN A 71 6.06 -11.44 -25.60
CA ASN A 71 6.28 -10.17 -24.91
C ASN A 71 7.26 -10.32 -23.74
N ALA A 72 7.06 -11.31 -22.87
CA ALA A 72 7.97 -11.59 -21.77
C ALA A 72 9.38 -11.92 -22.27
N GLN A 73 9.50 -12.76 -23.31
CA GLN A 73 10.78 -13.07 -23.94
C GLN A 73 11.48 -11.81 -24.47
N ARG A 74 10.74 -10.91 -25.13
CA ARG A 74 11.29 -9.61 -25.59
C ARG A 74 11.80 -8.77 -24.42
N ILE A 75 11.03 -8.66 -23.34
CA ILE A 75 11.44 -7.87 -22.16
C ILE A 75 12.68 -8.48 -21.51
N LEU A 76 12.78 -9.81 -21.44
CA LEU A 76 13.97 -10.51 -20.93
C LEU A 76 15.22 -10.23 -21.77
N VAL A 77 15.09 -10.13 -23.10
CA VAL A 77 16.21 -9.72 -23.97
C VAL A 77 16.63 -8.27 -23.69
N LEU A 78 15.68 -7.39 -23.36
CA LEU A 78 15.91 -5.98 -23.04
C LEU A 78 16.25 -5.72 -21.57
N GLN A 79 16.48 -6.78 -20.78
CA GLN A 79 16.66 -6.69 -19.32
C GLN A 79 17.71 -5.65 -18.91
N ASP A 80 18.88 -5.66 -19.54
CA ASP A 80 19.96 -4.74 -19.19
C ASP A 80 19.60 -3.28 -19.49
N ASP A 81 18.83 -3.04 -20.56
CA ASP A 81 18.34 -1.70 -20.89
C ASP A 81 17.38 -1.21 -19.81
N TYR A 82 16.39 -2.03 -19.42
CA TYR A 82 15.43 -1.70 -18.35
C TYR A 82 16.15 -1.41 -17.03
N ILE A 83 17.12 -2.24 -16.64
CA ILE A 83 17.92 -2.06 -15.42
C ILE A 83 18.73 -0.75 -15.46
N ASN A 84 19.21 -0.34 -16.64
CA ASN A 84 20.02 0.86 -16.77
C ASN A 84 19.19 2.15 -16.88
N THR A 85 17.94 2.09 -17.34
CA THR A 85 17.09 3.27 -17.51
C THR A 85 16.13 3.54 -16.35
N ILE A 86 15.79 2.54 -15.53
CA ILE A 86 14.70 2.65 -14.53
C ILE A 86 14.86 3.82 -13.54
N ASP A 87 16.04 4.03 -12.97
CA ASP A 87 16.25 5.07 -11.96
C ASP A 87 16.03 6.47 -12.56
N ALA A 88 16.46 6.67 -13.81
CA ALA A 88 16.26 7.93 -14.53
C ALA A 88 14.77 8.17 -14.83
N VAL A 89 14.04 7.12 -15.25
CA VAL A 89 12.59 7.18 -15.47
C VAL A 89 11.84 7.54 -14.19
N ILE A 90 12.18 6.89 -13.06
CA ILE A 90 11.56 7.20 -11.76
C ILE A 90 11.89 8.63 -11.31
N HIS A 91 13.13 9.09 -11.46
CA HIS A 91 13.49 10.48 -11.17
C HIS A 91 12.72 11.49 -12.02
N PHE A 92 12.53 11.21 -13.32
CA PHE A 92 11.71 12.02 -14.20
C PHE A 92 10.23 12.06 -13.74
N LEU A 93 9.65 10.91 -13.43
CA LEU A 93 8.26 10.82 -12.95
C LEU A 93 8.04 11.52 -11.60
N GLN A 94 9.07 11.56 -10.75
CA GLN A 94 9.09 12.33 -9.49
C GLN A 94 9.31 13.83 -9.71
N GLY A 95 9.51 14.30 -10.95
CA GLY A 95 9.79 15.70 -11.28
C GLY A 95 11.19 16.16 -10.91
N LYS A 96 12.11 15.25 -10.58
CA LYS A 96 13.50 15.56 -10.20
C LYS A 96 14.40 15.83 -11.40
N ASP A 97 14.09 15.26 -12.56
CA ASP A 97 14.78 15.52 -13.82
C ASP A 97 13.79 15.75 -14.98
N PRO A 98 13.20 16.94 -15.10
CA PRO A 98 12.26 17.25 -16.18
C PRO A 98 12.92 17.30 -17.57
N THR A 99 14.24 17.36 -17.66
CA THR A 99 14.96 17.50 -18.95
C THR A 99 14.98 16.19 -19.75
N LEU A 100 14.87 15.05 -19.05
CA LEU A 100 14.78 13.72 -19.64
C LEU A 100 13.60 13.57 -20.61
N ALA A 101 12.57 14.40 -20.50
CA ALA A 101 11.40 14.38 -21.38
C ALA A 101 11.76 14.42 -22.87
N HIS A 102 12.78 15.19 -23.26
CA HIS A 102 13.23 15.29 -24.65
C HIS A 102 13.86 13.99 -25.15
N LEU A 103 14.60 13.27 -24.30
CA LEU A 103 15.21 11.98 -24.65
C LEU A 103 14.14 10.89 -24.73
N ILE A 104 13.22 10.85 -23.75
CA ILE A 104 12.10 9.90 -23.78
C ILE A 104 11.26 10.07 -25.06
N CYS A 105 10.96 11.32 -25.46
CA CYS A 105 10.16 11.58 -26.65
C CYS A 105 10.83 11.19 -27.98
N LYS A 106 12.15 11.03 -28.02
CA LYS A 106 12.89 10.56 -29.21
C LYS A 106 12.76 9.06 -29.44
N ARG A 107 12.33 8.29 -28.43
CA ARG A 107 12.14 6.83 -28.49
C ARG A 107 13.41 6.03 -28.81
N ASP A 108 14.58 6.62 -28.58
CA ASP A 108 15.90 5.96 -28.67
C ASP A 108 16.49 5.66 -27.28
N PHE A 109 15.85 6.16 -26.22
CA PHE A 109 16.33 6.04 -24.85
C PHE A 109 15.71 4.87 -24.07
N LEU A 110 14.39 4.68 -24.16
CA LEU A 110 13.69 3.64 -23.39
C LEU A 110 13.67 2.32 -24.17
N PRO A 111 13.88 1.16 -23.53
CA PRO A 111 13.46 -0.11 -24.11
C PRO A 111 11.94 -0.14 -24.25
N GLU A 112 11.46 -0.76 -25.33
CA GLU A 112 10.05 -0.78 -25.69
C GLU A 112 9.61 -2.21 -26.02
N ALA A 113 8.55 -2.72 -25.37
CA ALA A 113 7.92 -4.00 -25.67
C ALA A 113 6.46 -3.83 -26.15
N SER A 114 5.57 -4.80 -25.89
CA SER A 114 4.24 -4.84 -26.52
C SER A 114 3.36 -3.63 -26.21
N ARG A 115 3.55 -2.91 -25.09
CA ARG A 115 2.76 -1.69 -24.80
C ARG A 115 2.99 -0.58 -25.82
N PHE A 116 4.16 -0.55 -26.45
CA PHE A 116 4.53 0.45 -27.46
C PHE A 116 4.01 0.14 -28.86
N ALA A 117 3.47 -1.07 -29.11
CA ALA A 117 2.84 -1.41 -30.39
C ALA A 117 1.52 -0.66 -30.62
N GLN A 118 0.88 -0.17 -29.56
CA GLN A 118 -0.38 0.58 -29.63
C GLN A 118 -0.19 2.07 -29.97
N LEU A 119 1.04 2.50 -30.26
CA LEU A 119 1.37 3.91 -30.48
C LEU A 119 1.14 4.42 -31.90
N ASP A 120 0.80 3.54 -32.83
CA ASP A 120 0.53 3.93 -34.21
C ASP A 120 -0.65 4.90 -34.29
N GLY A 121 -0.38 6.13 -34.76
CA GLY A 121 -1.38 7.20 -34.90
C GLY A 121 -1.41 8.23 -33.75
N LEU A 122 -0.57 8.10 -32.73
CA LEU A 122 -0.53 9.05 -31.62
C LEU A 122 0.02 10.43 -31.97
N ASP A 123 0.71 10.61 -33.08
CA ASP A 123 1.14 11.95 -33.54
C ASP A 123 -0.07 12.87 -33.84
N LEU A 124 -1.25 12.31 -34.15
CA LEU A 124 -2.51 13.05 -34.27
C LEU A 124 -3.15 13.40 -32.93
N VAL A 125 -2.85 12.64 -31.86
CA VAL A 125 -3.39 12.82 -30.50
C VAL A 125 -2.50 13.72 -29.65
N PHE A 126 -1.18 13.65 -29.84
CA PHE A 126 -0.20 14.46 -29.10
C PHE A 126 0.01 15.87 -29.64
N GLY A 127 -0.60 16.24 -30.77
CA GLY A 127 -0.40 17.56 -31.39
C GLY A 127 -0.62 18.75 -30.46
N SER A 128 -1.52 18.62 -29.46
CA SER A 128 -1.80 19.66 -28.46
C SER A 128 -1.17 19.41 -27.08
N MET A 129 -0.52 18.26 -26.84
CA MET A 129 0.10 17.93 -25.55
C MET A 129 1.55 18.41 -25.50
N GLY A 130 1.96 18.95 -24.35
CA GLY A 130 3.35 19.36 -24.13
C GLY A 130 4.31 18.17 -24.13
N ILE A 131 5.58 18.41 -24.45
CA ILE A 131 6.67 17.40 -24.43
C ILE A 131 6.70 16.63 -23.09
N GLN A 132 6.41 17.31 -21.99
CA GLN A 132 6.36 16.72 -20.66
C GLN A 132 5.27 15.65 -20.52
N ASP A 133 4.06 15.92 -21.02
CA ASP A 133 2.95 14.98 -20.88
C ASP A 133 3.12 13.78 -21.80
N LYS A 134 3.66 14.00 -23.01
CA LYS A 134 4.07 12.91 -23.91
C LYS A 134 5.12 12.00 -23.25
N ALA A 135 6.15 12.59 -22.64
CA ALA A 135 7.18 11.83 -21.95
C ALA A 135 6.64 11.07 -20.73
N LYS A 136 5.73 11.66 -19.94
CA LYS A 136 5.06 10.96 -18.83
C LYS A 136 4.25 9.76 -19.34
N HIS A 137 3.51 9.92 -20.44
CA HIS A 137 2.76 8.82 -21.02
C HIS A 137 3.67 7.67 -21.49
N LEU A 138 4.77 7.99 -22.18
CA LEU A 138 5.79 7.00 -22.59
C LEU A 138 6.44 6.30 -21.38
N ALA A 139 6.77 7.05 -20.34
CA ALA A 139 7.30 6.50 -19.09
C ALA A 139 6.28 5.59 -18.38
N THR A 140 4.99 5.91 -18.41
CA THR A 140 3.94 5.04 -17.89
C THR A 140 3.89 3.71 -18.65
N MET A 141 3.93 3.73 -19.98
CA MET A 141 3.92 2.49 -20.78
C MET A 141 5.16 1.63 -20.56
N TYR A 142 6.32 2.26 -20.37
CA TYR A 142 7.55 1.58 -19.96
C TYR A 142 7.38 0.85 -18.61
N LEU A 143 6.70 1.47 -17.63
CA LEU A 143 6.38 0.81 -16.37
C LEU A 143 5.30 -0.28 -16.53
N GLU A 144 4.35 -0.11 -17.46
CA GLU A 144 3.35 -1.13 -17.80
C GLU A 144 3.96 -2.36 -18.48
N ASP A 145 4.97 -2.22 -19.33
CA ASP A 145 5.71 -3.36 -19.89
C ASP A 145 6.32 -4.21 -18.76
N LEU A 146 6.99 -3.57 -17.80
CA LEU A 146 7.53 -4.26 -16.62
C LEU A 146 6.42 -4.87 -15.75
N SER A 147 5.26 -4.20 -15.63
CA SER A 147 4.10 -4.74 -14.92
C SER A 147 3.57 -6.01 -15.57
N ASP A 148 3.51 -6.07 -16.90
CA ASP A 148 3.08 -7.27 -17.63
C ASP A 148 4.05 -8.44 -17.37
N LEU A 149 5.36 -8.18 -17.37
CA LEU A 149 6.36 -9.18 -17.00
C LEU A 149 6.17 -9.67 -15.56
N ILE A 150 5.99 -8.76 -14.59
CA ILE A 150 5.77 -9.13 -13.19
C ILE A 150 4.54 -10.01 -13.07
N GLN A 151 3.44 -9.61 -13.72
CA GLN A 151 2.18 -10.33 -13.66
C GLN A 151 2.29 -11.74 -14.27
N GLU A 152 2.99 -11.89 -15.39
CA GLU A 152 3.15 -13.18 -16.06
C GLU A 152 4.14 -14.10 -15.32
N CYS A 153 5.29 -13.55 -14.90
CA CYS A 153 6.44 -14.35 -14.50
C CYS A 153 6.63 -14.48 -12.98
N VAL A 154 6.10 -13.55 -12.18
CA VAL A 154 6.49 -13.42 -10.76
C VAL A 154 5.29 -13.41 -9.81
N ASP A 155 4.27 -12.61 -10.08
CA ASP A 155 3.08 -12.50 -9.22
C ASP A 155 1.84 -12.18 -10.05
N SER A 156 0.98 -13.18 -10.27
CA SER A 156 -0.25 -13.05 -11.06
C SER A 156 -1.26 -12.05 -10.50
N HIS A 157 -1.12 -11.64 -9.24
CA HIS A 157 -1.98 -10.64 -8.61
C HIS A 157 -1.46 -9.22 -8.77
N PHE A 158 -0.27 -9.03 -9.34
CA PHE A 158 0.34 -7.72 -9.50
C PHE A 158 -0.48 -6.79 -10.39
N GLY A 159 -0.59 -5.53 -9.95
CA GLY A 159 -1.13 -4.43 -10.74
C GLY A 159 -1.06 -3.12 -9.97
N PHE A 160 -0.67 -2.03 -10.63
CA PHE A 160 -0.42 -0.72 -10.01
C PHE A 160 -1.59 -0.17 -9.17
N SER A 161 -2.83 -0.54 -9.48
CA SER A 161 -4.01 -0.06 -8.76
C SER A 161 -5.03 -1.16 -8.45
N ARG A 162 -4.70 -2.42 -8.78
CA ARG A 162 -5.63 -3.56 -8.71
C ARG A 162 -4.97 -4.81 -8.14
N TYR A 163 -4.06 -4.64 -7.18
CA TYR A 163 -3.42 -5.77 -6.54
C TYR A 163 -4.43 -6.62 -5.79
N ALA A 164 -4.54 -7.89 -6.18
CA ALA A 164 -5.46 -8.86 -5.58
C ALA A 164 -6.90 -8.31 -5.36
N GLU A 165 -7.34 -7.34 -6.18
CA GLU A 165 -8.60 -6.61 -5.95
C GLU A 165 -9.81 -7.55 -5.92
N ARG A 166 -9.74 -8.64 -6.70
CA ARG A 166 -10.72 -9.72 -6.71
C ARG A 166 -10.94 -10.32 -5.32
N LEU A 167 -9.89 -10.49 -4.51
CA LEU A 167 -9.99 -11.03 -3.15
C LEU A 167 -10.73 -10.07 -2.20
N GLY A 168 -10.57 -8.75 -2.40
CA GLY A 168 -11.28 -7.75 -1.61
C GLY A 168 -12.74 -7.53 -2.03
N ARG A 169 -13.13 -7.96 -3.24
CA ARG A 169 -14.51 -7.85 -3.77
C ARG A 169 -15.39 -9.06 -3.46
N SER A 170 -14.83 -10.11 -2.88
CA SER A 170 -15.56 -11.30 -2.42
C SER A 170 -16.34 -10.96 -1.14
N ALA A 171 -17.40 -10.16 -1.29
CA ALA A 171 -18.09 -9.46 -0.20
C ALA A 171 -18.86 -10.37 0.79
N ASN A 172 -18.87 -11.69 0.58
CA ASN A 172 -19.73 -12.61 1.33
C ASN A 172 -18.98 -13.63 2.20
N SER A 173 -17.66 -13.77 2.07
CA SER A 173 -16.88 -14.66 2.94
C SER A 173 -15.42 -14.25 3.02
N PHE A 174 -14.83 -14.45 4.21
CA PHE A 174 -13.39 -14.30 4.44
C PHE A 174 -12.58 -15.50 3.91
N ASP A 175 -13.22 -16.58 3.43
CA ASP A 175 -12.55 -17.83 3.07
C ASP A 175 -11.50 -17.68 1.96
N GLU A 176 -11.85 -17.06 0.83
CA GLU A 176 -10.91 -16.90 -0.30
C GLU A 176 -9.68 -16.08 0.09
N LEU A 177 -9.88 -15.02 0.87
CA LEU A 177 -8.80 -14.19 1.38
C LEU A 177 -7.94 -14.98 2.38
N HIS A 178 -8.57 -15.73 3.28
CA HIS A 178 -7.87 -16.54 4.27
C HIS A 178 -7.01 -17.63 3.61
N GLU A 179 -7.54 -18.34 2.61
CA GLU A 179 -6.81 -19.35 1.83
C GLU A 179 -5.61 -18.74 1.10
N ALA A 180 -5.78 -17.56 0.50
CA ALA A 180 -4.69 -16.84 -0.16
C ALA A 180 -3.59 -16.41 0.85
N LEU A 181 -3.97 -16.00 2.06
CA LEU A 181 -3.03 -15.64 3.14
C LEU A 181 -2.25 -16.84 3.71
N GLN A 182 -2.72 -18.07 3.49
CA GLN A 182 -1.96 -19.29 3.84
C GLN A 182 -0.91 -19.66 2.78
N GLN A 183 -0.94 -19.05 1.60
CA GLN A 183 0.09 -19.29 0.58
C GLN A 183 1.41 -18.62 1.00
N PRO A 184 2.57 -19.17 0.56
CA PRO A 184 3.88 -18.54 0.75
C PRO A 184 3.88 -17.10 0.24
N TYR A 185 4.78 -16.28 0.80
CA TYR A 185 4.96 -14.91 0.35
C TYR A 185 5.36 -14.88 -1.13
N SER A 186 4.66 -14.05 -1.90
CA SER A 186 5.13 -13.67 -3.22
C SER A 186 6.39 -12.80 -3.12
N TYR A 187 7.00 -12.50 -4.27
CA TYR A 187 8.11 -11.54 -4.31
C TYR A 187 7.70 -10.17 -3.74
N ILE A 188 6.49 -9.71 -4.05
CA ILE A 188 5.99 -8.43 -3.58
C ILE A 188 5.65 -8.46 -2.08
N ASP A 189 5.09 -9.57 -1.59
CA ASP A 189 4.90 -9.79 -0.15
C ASP A 189 6.24 -9.73 0.61
N THR A 190 7.30 -10.31 0.05
CA THR A 190 8.65 -10.29 0.64
C THR A 190 9.18 -8.86 0.70
N LEU A 191 9.04 -8.09 -0.39
CA LEU A 191 9.47 -6.70 -0.44
C LEU A 191 8.71 -5.83 0.58
N LEU A 192 7.40 -6.02 0.70
CA LEU A 192 6.56 -5.37 1.70
C LEU A 192 7.03 -5.71 3.12
N ALA A 193 7.28 -6.99 3.41
CA ALA A 193 7.75 -7.45 4.71
C ALA A 193 9.12 -6.84 5.08
N ASP A 194 10.05 -6.76 4.13
CA ASP A 194 11.37 -6.16 4.34
C ASP A 194 11.28 -4.66 4.67
N ILE A 195 10.42 -3.93 3.95
CA ILE A 195 10.17 -2.50 4.20
C ILE A 195 9.50 -2.30 5.56
N LEU A 196 8.46 -3.09 5.86
CA LEU A 196 7.79 -3.06 7.16
C LEU A 196 8.76 -3.38 8.30
N GLY A 197 9.64 -4.35 8.12
CA GLY A 197 10.66 -4.70 9.10
C GLY A 197 11.63 -3.57 9.40
N LYS A 198 12.08 -2.84 8.38
CA LYS A 198 12.90 -1.62 8.56
C LYS A 198 12.15 -0.55 9.34
N ARG A 199 10.88 -0.27 8.97
CA ARG A 199 10.04 0.70 9.67
C ARG A 199 9.82 0.33 11.14
N MET A 200 9.58 -0.95 11.43
CA MET A 200 9.42 -1.44 12.80
C MET A 200 10.70 -1.31 13.62
N ALA A 201 11.87 -1.59 13.02
CA ALA A 201 13.16 -1.43 13.68
C ALA A 201 13.49 0.05 13.98
N ASP A 202 13.18 0.95 13.04
CA ASP A 202 13.45 2.38 13.17
C ASP A 202 12.50 3.08 14.16
N VAL A 203 11.20 2.77 14.08
CA VAL A 203 10.15 3.48 14.82
C VAL A 203 9.89 2.87 16.19
N GLN A 204 10.06 1.55 16.33
CA GLN A 204 9.73 0.77 17.53
C GLN A 204 8.35 1.14 18.14
N PRO A 205 7.27 1.06 17.34
CA PRO A 205 5.98 1.58 17.76
C PRO A 205 5.31 0.71 18.81
N ARG A 206 4.45 1.31 19.64
CA ARG A 206 3.55 0.55 20.54
C ARG A 206 2.29 0.03 19.84
N MET A 207 1.92 0.69 18.75
CA MET A 207 0.74 0.39 17.95
C MET A 207 1.01 0.71 16.48
N VAL A 208 0.58 -0.17 15.59
CA VAL A 208 0.56 0.04 14.14
C VAL A 208 -0.89 0.17 13.70
N ALA A 209 -1.26 1.28 13.07
CA ALA A 209 -2.59 1.49 12.52
C ALA A 209 -2.53 1.52 10.99
N LEU A 210 -3.20 0.55 10.35
CA LEU A 210 -3.30 0.39 8.91
C LEU A 210 -4.58 1.08 8.41
N SER A 211 -4.43 2.14 7.62
CA SER A 211 -5.54 2.81 6.94
C SER A 211 -5.79 2.12 5.60
N VAL A 212 -6.87 1.33 5.51
CA VAL A 212 -7.23 0.50 4.35
C VAL A 212 -8.39 1.18 3.60
N PRO A 213 -8.11 1.99 2.56
CA PRO A 213 -9.16 2.77 1.91
C PRO A 213 -9.98 1.97 0.90
N PHE A 214 -9.37 1.01 0.20
CA PHE A 214 -10.00 0.32 -0.92
C PHE A 214 -9.76 -1.20 -0.87
N PRO A 215 -10.59 -2.01 -1.56
CA PRO A 215 -10.43 -3.47 -1.63
C PRO A 215 -9.03 -3.93 -2.09
N GLY A 216 -8.38 -3.20 -3.00
CA GLY A 216 -7.02 -3.52 -3.48
C GLY A 216 -5.92 -3.40 -2.42
N ASN A 217 -6.18 -2.70 -1.31
CA ASN A 217 -5.23 -2.58 -0.20
C ASN A 217 -5.40 -3.69 0.84
N LEU A 218 -6.52 -4.40 0.81
CA LEU A 218 -6.94 -5.32 1.86
C LEU A 218 -5.92 -6.45 2.04
N PHE A 219 -5.58 -7.15 0.97
CA PHE A 219 -4.66 -8.28 1.03
C PHE A 219 -3.30 -7.87 1.64
N ALA A 220 -2.75 -6.75 1.18
CA ALA A 220 -1.49 -6.23 1.71
C ALA A 220 -1.60 -5.82 3.19
N ALA A 221 -2.73 -5.25 3.61
CA ALA A 221 -2.96 -4.93 5.03
C ALA A 221 -2.98 -6.19 5.91
N PHE A 222 -3.62 -7.28 5.44
CA PHE A 222 -3.61 -8.56 6.14
C PHE A 222 -2.22 -9.20 6.15
N ARG A 223 -1.44 -9.09 5.06
CA ARG A 223 -0.03 -9.52 5.05
C ARG A 223 0.81 -8.75 6.07
N CYS A 224 0.64 -7.43 6.17
CA CYS A 224 1.26 -6.63 7.23
C CYS A 224 0.86 -7.12 8.62
N GLY A 225 -0.44 -7.34 8.86
CA GLY A 225 -0.94 -7.87 10.13
C GLY A 225 -0.35 -9.24 10.47
N GLN A 226 -0.33 -10.17 9.51
CA GLN A 226 0.26 -11.51 9.66
C GLN A 226 1.73 -11.42 10.07
N TRP A 227 2.50 -10.61 9.36
CA TRP A 227 3.93 -10.43 9.63
C TRP A 227 4.17 -9.79 11.01
N LEU A 228 3.40 -8.76 11.36
CA LEU A 228 3.49 -8.07 12.65
C LEU A 228 3.15 -9.01 13.82
N LYS A 229 2.11 -9.83 13.70
CA LYS A 229 1.74 -10.80 14.73
C LYS A 229 2.81 -11.86 14.95
N GLN A 230 3.52 -12.26 13.90
CA GLN A 230 4.61 -13.23 13.98
C GLN A 230 5.89 -12.64 14.61
N HIS A 231 6.26 -11.41 14.26
CA HIS A 231 7.56 -10.83 14.63
C HIS A 231 7.48 -9.86 15.82
N TYR A 232 6.34 -9.21 16.02
CA TYR A 232 6.09 -8.20 17.05
C TYR A 232 4.75 -8.44 17.79
N PRO A 233 4.53 -9.62 18.41
CA PRO A 233 3.23 -10.00 19.00
C PRO A 233 2.74 -9.08 20.12
N ALA A 234 3.63 -8.30 20.75
CA ALA A 234 3.28 -7.32 21.77
C ALA A 234 2.73 -5.99 21.19
N VAL A 235 3.05 -5.68 19.93
CA VAL A 235 2.60 -4.44 19.27
C VAL A 235 1.17 -4.63 18.81
N LYS A 236 0.32 -3.64 19.12
CA LYS A 236 -1.10 -3.69 18.73
C LYS A 236 -1.28 -3.30 17.28
N VAL A 237 -2.01 -4.13 16.54
CA VAL A 237 -2.28 -3.91 15.12
C VAL A 237 -3.73 -3.49 14.96
N VAL A 238 -3.96 -2.33 14.39
CA VAL A 238 -5.30 -1.74 14.21
C VAL A 238 -5.57 -1.55 12.74
N MET A 239 -6.78 -1.87 12.29
CA MET A 239 -7.26 -1.57 10.95
C MET A 239 -8.34 -0.48 10.98
N GLY A 240 -8.30 0.45 10.05
CA GLY A 240 -9.35 1.45 9.83
C GLY A 240 -9.41 1.88 8.36
N GLY A 241 -10.17 2.92 8.05
CA GLY A 241 -10.23 3.49 6.70
C GLY A 241 -11.52 3.17 5.94
N GLY A 242 -11.53 3.50 4.64
CA GLY A 242 -12.70 3.39 3.77
C GLY A 242 -13.27 1.99 3.67
N PHE A 243 -12.43 0.96 3.54
CA PHE A 243 -12.89 -0.42 3.37
C PHE A 243 -13.60 -0.96 4.62
N PRO A 244 -13.06 -0.84 5.86
CA PRO A 244 -13.82 -1.18 7.05
C PRO A 244 -15.18 -0.47 7.15
N ASN A 245 -15.23 0.80 6.72
CA ASN A 245 -16.44 1.63 6.79
C ASN A 245 -17.53 1.24 5.79
N THR A 246 -17.21 0.54 4.71
CA THR A 246 -18.19 0.10 3.71
C THR A 246 -18.46 -1.39 3.79
N GLU A 247 -17.42 -2.22 3.92
CA GLU A 247 -17.54 -3.68 3.78
C GLU A 247 -17.56 -4.42 5.12
N LEU A 248 -16.99 -3.86 6.20
CA LEU A 248 -16.84 -4.57 7.49
C LEU A 248 -17.82 -4.09 8.57
N ARG A 249 -18.85 -3.32 8.23
CA ARG A 249 -19.84 -2.83 9.21
C ARG A 249 -20.62 -3.93 9.90
N SER A 250 -20.75 -5.10 9.29
CA SER A 250 -21.44 -6.26 9.86
C SER A 250 -20.47 -7.43 10.08
N LEU A 251 -19.21 -7.12 10.43
CA LEU A 251 -18.18 -8.12 10.66
C LEU A 251 -18.57 -9.08 11.78
N SER A 252 -18.53 -10.37 11.48
CA SER A 252 -18.80 -11.45 12.43
C SER A 252 -17.75 -12.56 12.42
N ASP A 253 -16.88 -12.59 11.41
CA ASP A 253 -15.83 -13.60 11.29
C ASP A 253 -14.66 -13.28 12.24
N ALA A 254 -14.47 -14.14 13.23
CA ALA A 254 -13.43 -13.98 14.25
C ALA A 254 -12.01 -14.15 13.70
N ARG A 255 -11.83 -14.84 12.56
CA ARG A 255 -10.50 -15.12 11.98
C ARG A 255 -9.78 -13.84 11.55
N VAL A 256 -10.50 -12.75 11.29
CA VAL A 256 -9.90 -11.44 11.00
C VAL A 256 -9.01 -10.97 12.16
N PHE A 257 -9.36 -11.33 13.40
CA PHE A 257 -8.61 -10.96 14.60
C PHE A 257 -7.35 -11.81 14.84
N GLU A 258 -7.08 -12.79 13.98
CA GLU A 258 -5.75 -13.43 13.92
C GLU A 258 -4.68 -12.44 13.39
N TYR A 259 -5.11 -11.42 12.63
CA TYR A 259 -4.24 -10.44 11.96
C TYR A 259 -4.28 -9.06 12.63
N PHE A 260 -5.41 -8.70 13.22
CA PHE A 260 -5.64 -7.38 13.86
C PHE A 260 -6.12 -7.55 15.30
N ASP A 261 -5.68 -6.65 16.19
CA ASP A 261 -6.22 -6.57 17.55
C ASP A 261 -7.56 -5.81 17.58
N PHE A 262 -7.66 -4.75 16.78
CA PHE A 262 -8.82 -3.86 16.75
C PHE A 262 -9.14 -3.40 15.33
N ILE A 263 -10.42 -3.11 15.07
CA ILE A 263 -10.87 -2.48 13.82
C ILE A 263 -11.73 -1.27 14.17
N THR A 264 -11.34 -0.09 13.72
CA THR A 264 -12.08 1.16 13.97
C THR A 264 -12.93 1.55 12.77
N LEU A 265 -14.13 2.08 13.01
CA LEU A 265 -15.02 2.60 12.00
C LEU A 265 -15.16 4.14 12.06
N ASP A 266 -15.62 4.68 10.93
CA ASP A 266 -15.83 6.09 10.62
C ASP A 266 -14.56 6.92 10.82
N ASP A 267 -14.67 8.13 11.38
CA ASP A 267 -13.56 9.04 11.65
C ASP A 267 -12.61 8.43 12.70
N GLY A 268 -11.31 8.43 12.40
CA GLY A 268 -10.30 7.69 13.16
C GLY A 268 -9.80 8.42 14.41
N GLU A 269 -10.01 9.73 14.52
CA GLU A 269 -9.46 10.59 15.57
C GLU A 269 -9.89 10.12 16.97
N THR A 270 -11.21 10.06 17.22
CA THR A 270 -11.74 9.65 18.53
C THR A 270 -11.45 8.18 18.85
N PRO A 271 -11.69 7.20 17.94
CA PRO A 271 -11.38 5.79 18.18
C PRO A 271 -9.90 5.53 18.48
N ILE A 272 -8.97 6.15 17.75
CA ILE A 272 -7.53 5.95 17.95
C ILE A 272 -7.08 6.55 19.29
N GLU A 273 -7.56 7.73 19.66
CA GLU A 273 -7.27 8.31 20.98
C GLU A 273 -7.80 7.42 22.11
N GLN A 274 -9.03 6.90 21.99
CA GLN A 274 -9.63 5.98 22.96
C GLN A 274 -8.86 4.65 23.05
N LEU A 275 -8.44 4.09 21.91
CA LEU A 275 -7.60 2.90 21.90
C LEU A 275 -6.29 3.13 22.62
N LEU A 276 -5.62 4.26 22.42
CA LEU A 276 -4.39 4.58 23.14
C LEU A 276 -4.63 4.71 24.65
N GLN A 277 -5.72 5.35 25.07
CA GLN A 277 -6.12 5.41 26.48
C GLN A 277 -6.36 4.01 27.06
N HIS A 278 -7.01 3.13 26.31
CA HIS A 278 -7.24 1.74 26.71
C HIS A 278 -5.92 0.97 26.85
N LEU A 279 -4.99 1.14 25.92
CA LEU A 279 -3.65 0.53 25.99
C LEU A 279 -2.79 1.07 27.13
N ASP A 280 -3.09 2.26 27.64
CA ASP A 280 -2.49 2.84 28.84
C ASP A 280 -3.21 2.42 30.14
N GLY A 281 -4.31 1.68 30.05
CA GLY A 281 -5.13 1.28 31.20
C GLY A 281 -6.01 2.40 31.77
N ASN A 282 -6.20 3.49 31.01
CA ASN A 282 -6.98 4.64 31.43
C ASN A 282 -8.48 4.51 31.15
N CYS A 283 -8.88 3.55 30.29
CA CYS A 283 -10.27 3.19 30.05
C CYS A 283 -10.44 1.70 29.76
N THR A 284 -11.64 1.17 29.97
CA THR A 284 -11.96 -0.22 29.68
C THR A 284 -12.32 -0.42 28.22
N ILE A 285 -12.39 -1.69 27.77
CA ILE A 285 -12.71 -2.00 26.38
C ILE A 285 -14.16 -1.58 26.01
N GLU A 286 -15.06 -1.59 27.00
CA GLU A 286 -16.46 -1.18 26.85
C GLU A 286 -16.61 0.33 26.60
N GLU A 287 -15.59 1.12 26.95
CA GLU A 287 -15.59 2.58 26.79
C GLU A 287 -15.10 3.02 25.41
N LEU A 288 -14.63 2.09 24.57
CA LEU A 288 -14.13 2.37 23.22
C LEU A 288 -15.22 2.93 22.30
N LYS A 289 -14.78 3.73 21.33
CA LYS A 289 -15.63 4.36 20.32
C LYS A 289 -15.49 3.66 18.98
N ARG A 290 -16.61 3.25 18.37
CA ARG A 290 -16.69 2.64 17.03
C ARG A 290 -15.61 1.60 16.75
N THR A 291 -15.38 0.70 17.69
CA THR A 291 -14.27 -0.25 17.62
C THR A 291 -14.78 -1.67 17.74
N TYR A 292 -14.40 -2.52 16.78
CA TYR A 292 -14.52 -3.96 16.91
C TYR A 292 -13.30 -4.55 17.62
N ALA A 293 -13.54 -5.51 18.49
CA ALA A 293 -12.52 -6.34 19.12
C ALA A 293 -13.01 -7.78 19.30
N LEU A 294 -12.07 -8.70 19.51
CA LEU A 294 -12.37 -10.08 19.86
C LEU A 294 -12.45 -10.24 21.39
N VAL A 295 -13.63 -10.57 21.91
CA VAL A 295 -13.86 -10.82 23.34
C VAL A 295 -14.43 -12.21 23.54
N ASN A 296 -13.74 -13.05 24.31
CA ASN A 296 -14.14 -14.45 24.56
C ASN A 296 -14.42 -15.24 23.26
N GLY A 297 -13.59 -15.02 22.23
CA GLY A 297 -13.72 -15.68 20.92
C GLY A 297 -14.87 -15.16 20.05
N LYS A 298 -15.54 -14.08 20.44
CA LYS A 298 -16.62 -13.46 19.67
C LYS A 298 -16.26 -12.05 19.26
N VAL A 299 -16.64 -11.67 18.04
CA VAL A 299 -16.52 -10.30 17.55
C VAL A 299 -17.54 -9.44 18.28
N VAL A 300 -17.08 -8.38 18.94
CA VAL A 300 -17.92 -7.44 19.69
C VAL A 300 -17.65 -6.03 19.18
N TYR A 301 -18.71 -5.28 18.91
CA TYR A 301 -18.66 -3.87 18.56
C TYR A 301 -18.87 -3.00 19.80
N PHE A 302 -17.94 -2.10 20.05
CA PHE A 302 -18.00 -1.12 21.13
C PHE A 302 -18.23 0.28 20.55
N ASP A 303 -19.28 0.94 21.03
CA ASP A 303 -19.60 2.31 20.63
C ASP A 303 -20.10 3.11 21.83
N ASN A 304 -19.16 3.71 22.56
CA ASN A 304 -19.47 4.56 23.69
C ASN A 304 -20.14 5.88 23.24
N PRO A 305 -21.42 6.14 23.60
CA PRO A 305 -22.14 7.34 23.19
C PRO A 305 -21.68 8.61 23.92
N SER A 306 -20.94 8.49 25.04
CA SER A 306 -20.43 9.66 25.76
C SER A 306 -19.23 10.30 25.06
N CYS A 307 -18.50 9.54 24.25
CA CYS A 307 -17.40 10.02 23.43
C CYS A 307 -17.93 10.70 22.16
N LYS A 308 -17.65 12.00 22.04
CA LYS A 308 -18.05 12.81 20.88
C LYS A 308 -16.94 12.86 19.84
N ASP A 309 -17.33 13.00 18.58
CA ASP A 309 -16.40 13.27 17.50
C ASP A 309 -15.81 14.68 17.61
N TYR A 310 -14.57 14.79 17.16
CA TYR A 310 -13.89 16.07 17.04
C TYR A 310 -14.49 16.88 15.90
N LYS A 311 -14.70 18.18 16.13
CA LYS A 311 -15.09 19.12 15.07
C LYS A 311 -13.87 19.40 14.18
N GLN A 312 -14.10 19.79 12.93
CA GLN A 312 -13.05 20.13 11.97
C GLN A 312 -11.98 21.11 12.51
N GLY A 313 -12.37 22.08 13.35
CA GLY A 313 -11.41 23.02 13.95
C GLY A 313 -10.48 22.41 15.03
N GLN A 314 -10.70 21.15 15.40
CA GLN A 314 -10.00 20.44 16.48
C GLN A 314 -9.08 19.32 15.96
N VAL A 315 -9.18 18.95 14.67
CA VAL A 315 -8.41 17.83 14.09
C VAL A 315 -6.99 18.22 13.67
N GLY A 316 -6.61 19.49 13.80
CA GLY A 316 -5.30 19.98 13.39
C GLY A 316 -5.13 20.07 11.87
N THR A 317 -3.87 20.07 11.42
CA THR A 317 -3.50 20.15 10.00
C THR A 317 -2.72 18.90 9.59
N PRO A 318 -2.87 18.39 8.36
CA PRO A 318 -2.12 17.22 7.89
C PRO A 318 -0.61 17.38 8.06
N ASP A 319 0.04 16.32 8.51
CA ASP A 319 1.48 16.24 8.66
C ASP A 319 2.03 15.09 7.81
N TYR A 320 2.84 15.43 6.81
CA TYR A 320 3.44 14.50 5.86
C TYR A 320 4.87 14.09 6.23
N SER A 321 5.42 14.59 7.35
CA SER A 321 6.76 14.24 7.82
C SER A 321 6.89 12.82 8.34
#